data_AF-A0A6N3B5K1-F1
#
_entry.id   AF-A0A6N3B5K1-F1
#
_cell.length_a   1.000
_cell.length_b   1.000
_cell.length_c   1.000
_cell.angle_alpha   90.00
_cell.angle_beta   90.00
_cell.angle_gamma   90.00
#
_symmetry.space_group_name_H-M   'P 1'
#
loop_
_entity.id
_entity.type
_entity.pdbx_description
1 polymer ?
#
loop_
_entity_poly.entity_id
_entity_poly.type
_entity_poly.pdbx_seq_one_letter_code
_entity_poly.pdbx_strand_id
1 'polypeptide(L)'
;MIYYTNKPSDDRRTISKSSVTSKCTLIKSLSKTLCIPDNVCDTKLVDVNLTIKFNLPLKRATITDVVNDDFIESIVRHYVVAKINNTEVSEGNIHVKFPEIKLTNLRIRIGDTLTLRYRVKIRENAINNPDAYVNKKVIIDDTKCGKIKKVIKHEDGKFEDDLNIICQDDNCCCQACYPFTVEPCDSIIPVSVEVPNLQCNGKLVEVSVDIDNVCGGRRIAVGVNLVEVNSQEVEEPRGFLVKEFTTPNTTPCTSFTASGFCFPITDLSGCVSRKFKAKIFADYTDVLLSDCDCDTK
;
A
#
# COMPACT_ATOMS: atom_id res chain seq x y z
N MET A 1 4.17 -97.74 24.00
CA MET A 1 2.88 -97.70 23.29
C MET A 1 2.49 -96.23 23.12
N ILE A 2 2.03 -95.87 21.93
CA ILE A 2 1.68 -94.53 21.38
C ILE A 2 0.48 -93.92 22.19
N TYR A 3 0.24 -92.62 22.44
CA TYR A 3 -0.10 -91.46 21.56
C TYR A 3 -0.09 -90.06 22.27
N TYR A 4 0.32 -89.00 21.51
CA TYR A 4 -0.12 -87.57 21.33
C TYR A 4 -0.96 -86.85 22.42
N THR A 5 -0.97 -85.52 22.68
CA THR A 5 -0.49 -84.22 22.10
C THR A 5 -0.77 -83.10 23.13
N ASN A 6 -0.03 -81.98 23.14
CA ASN A 6 -0.59 -80.61 23.28
C ASN A 6 0.48 -79.48 23.13
N LYS A 7 0.13 -78.44 22.37
CA LYS A 7 0.86 -77.16 22.19
C LYS A 7 0.74 -76.25 23.44
N PRO A 8 1.68 -75.31 23.62
CA PRO A 8 1.33 -73.91 23.94
C PRO A 8 2.12 -72.92 23.05
N SER A 9 1.43 -72.11 22.23
CA SER A 9 1.09 -70.68 22.45
C SER A 9 2.29 -69.73 22.30
N ASP A 10 2.31 -69.11 21.12
CA ASP A 10 3.22 -68.07 20.62
C ASP A 10 2.93 -66.74 21.33
N ASP A 11 3.85 -66.27 22.16
CA ASP A 11 3.78 -64.96 22.84
C ASP A 11 4.80 -64.00 22.20
N ARG A 12 4.53 -63.60 20.95
CA ARG A 12 5.22 -62.48 20.31
C ARG A 12 4.71 -61.17 20.91
N ARG A 13 5.50 -60.59 21.82
CA ARG A 13 5.43 -59.16 22.14
C ARG A 13 5.58 -58.35 20.86
N THR A 14 4.46 -57.86 20.35
CA THR A 14 4.38 -56.83 19.33
C THR A 14 4.97 -55.55 19.91
N ILE A 15 6.25 -55.29 19.65
CA ILE A 15 6.82 -53.96 19.82
C ILE A 15 6.10 -53.09 18.79
N SER A 16 5.11 -52.35 19.29
CA SER A 16 4.51 -51.20 18.62
C SER A 16 5.66 -50.32 18.11
N LYS A 17 5.96 -50.41 16.82
CA LYS A 17 6.72 -49.39 16.12
C LYS A 17 5.88 -48.14 16.20
N SER A 18 6.11 -47.31 17.21
CA SER A 18 5.65 -45.92 17.18
C SER A 18 6.33 -45.28 15.98
N SER A 19 5.61 -45.18 14.87
CA SER A 19 5.99 -44.44 13.69
C SER A 19 5.92 -42.95 14.01
N VAL A 20 6.83 -42.46 14.86
CA VAL A 20 7.16 -41.04 14.89
C VAL A 20 7.92 -40.77 13.60
N THR A 21 7.17 -40.62 12.52
CA THR A 21 7.66 -40.00 11.29
C THR A 21 7.80 -38.53 11.60
N SER A 22 8.92 -38.14 12.22
CA SER A 22 9.35 -36.74 12.22
C SER A 22 9.62 -36.37 10.76
N LYS A 23 8.60 -35.83 10.08
CA LYS A 23 8.76 -35.32 8.71
C LYS A 23 9.86 -34.26 8.76
N CYS A 24 11.03 -34.57 8.20
CA CYS A 24 12.08 -33.60 7.96
C CYS A 24 11.56 -32.56 6.95
N THR A 25 10.95 -31.49 7.45
CA THR A 25 10.47 -30.37 6.64
C THR A 25 11.59 -29.35 6.49
N LEU A 26 11.94 -29.01 5.24
CA LEU A 26 12.98 -28.01 4.94
C LEU A 26 12.62 -26.62 5.47
N ILE A 27 11.38 -26.20 5.22
CA ILE A 27 10.83 -24.92 5.64
C ILE A 27 9.79 -25.16 6.73
N LYS A 28 9.79 -24.29 7.74
CA LYS A 28 8.77 -24.22 8.78
C LYS A 28 7.54 -23.49 8.26
N SER A 29 7.74 -22.36 7.59
CA SER A 29 6.68 -21.58 6.97
C SER A 29 7.20 -20.84 5.74
N LEU A 30 6.27 -20.55 4.84
CA LEU A 30 6.45 -19.62 3.74
C LEU A 30 5.20 -18.75 3.71
N SER A 31 5.39 -17.45 3.57
CA SER A 31 4.31 -16.49 3.32
C SER A 31 4.79 -15.57 2.21
N LYS A 32 3.87 -15.24 1.32
CA LYS A 32 4.10 -14.25 0.28
C LYS A 32 2.90 -13.35 0.23
N THR A 33 3.12 -12.06 0.50
CA THR A 33 2.05 -11.08 0.61
C THR A 33 2.32 -9.92 -0.33
N LEU A 34 1.24 -9.25 -0.71
CA LEU A 34 1.30 -8.01 -1.50
C LEU A 34 0.98 -6.80 -0.65
N CYS A 35 1.53 -5.68 -1.06
CA CYS A 35 1.04 -4.36 -0.71
C CYS A 35 0.73 -3.65 -2.03
N ILE A 36 -0.56 -3.39 -2.24
CA ILE A 36 -1.08 -2.75 -3.46
C ILE A 36 -1.29 -1.28 -3.12
N PRO A 37 -0.53 -0.35 -3.72
CA PRO A 37 -0.72 1.08 -3.51
C PRO A 37 -2.05 1.56 -4.08
N ASP A 38 -2.63 2.61 -3.50
CA ASP A 38 -3.89 3.21 -3.99
C ASP A 38 -3.80 3.69 -5.45
N ASN A 39 -2.60 4.08 -5.91
CA ASN A 39 -2.33 4.54 -7.28
C ASN A 39 -1.86 3.40 -8.22
N VAL A 40 -2.16 2.14 -7.90
CA VAL A 40 -1.77 0.99 -8.74
C VAL A 40 -2.38 1.05 -10.15
N CYS A 41 -3.55 1.66 -10.32
CA CYS A 41 -4.19 1.80 -11.62
C CYS A 41 -3.38 2.65 -12.60
N ASP A 42 -2.70 3.69 -12.09
CA ASP A 42 -1.86 4.57 -12.91
C ASP A 42 -0.45 4.01 -13.05
N THR A 43 0.15 3.63 -11.92
CA THR A 43 1.57 3.26 -11.87
C THR A 43 1.82 1.82 -12.32
N LYS A 44 0.82 0.95 -12.12
CA LYS A 44 0.91 -0.50 -12.29
C LYS A 44 1.97 -1.13 -11.40
N LEU A 45 2.34 -0.47 -10.30
CA LEU A 45 3.40 -0.93 -9.41
C LEU A 45 2.80 -1.62 -8.18
N VAL A 46 3.30 -2.80 -7.86
CA VAL A 46 2.89 -3.59 -6.69
C VAL A 46 4.12 -3.99 -5.89
N ASP A 47 4.05 -3.80 -4.57
CA ASP A 47 5.07 -4.22 -3.64
C ASP A 47 4.82 -5.65 -3.18
N VAL A 48 5.89 -6.44 -3.12
CA VAL A 48 5.83 -7.87 -2.85
C VAL A 48 6.79 -8.20 -1.72
N ASN A 49 6.32 -9.00 -0.77
CA ASN A 49 7.12 -9.48 0.36
C ASN A 49 7.05 -11.00 0.45
N LEU A 50 8.17 -11.68 0.18
CA LEU A 50 8.34 -13.11 0.38
C LEU A 50 9.09 -13.35 1.69
N THR A 51 8.52 -14.17 2.57
CA THR A 51 9.15 -14.59 3.83
C THR A 51 9.23 -16.11 3.91
N ILE A 52 10.42 -16.64 4.18
CA ILE A 52 10.68 -18.08 4.32
C ILE A 52 11.38 -18.34 5.65
N LYS A 53 10.76 -19.14 6.51
CA LYS A 53 11.38 -19.59 7.77
C LYS A 53 11.92 -21.00 7.62
N PHE A 54 13.21 -21.19 7.87
CA PHE A 54 13.87 -22.47 7.66
C PHE A 54 13.87 -23.33 8.92
N ASN A 55 13.69 -24.64 8.71
CA ASN A 55 13.75 -25.64 9.78
C ASN A 55 14.97 -26.57 9.65
N LEU A 56 15.70 -26.47 8.52
CA LEU A 56 16.96 -27.16 8.28
C LEU A 56 18.03 -26.15 7.81
N PRO A 57 19.31 -26.38 8.15
CA PRO A 57 20.39 -25.51 7.72
C PRO A 57 20.78 -25.82 6.25
N LEU A 58 21.16 -24.78 5.50
CA LEU A 58 21.65 -24.90 4.13
C LEU A 58 23.02 -24.22 4.01
N LYS A 59 24.02 -24.94 3.48
CA LYS A 59 25.41 -24.45 3.49
C LYS A 59 25.73 -23.53 2.32
N ARG A 60 25.07 -23.74 1.18
CA ARG A 60 25.23 -22.93 -0.04
C ARG A 60 23.91 -22.90 -0.82
N ALA A 61 22.92 -22.24 -0.24
CA ALA A 61 21.59 -22.16 -0.79
C ALA A 61 21.51 -21.19 -1.98
N THR A 62 20.68 -21.58 -2.95
CA THR A 62 20.15 -20.72 -4.00
C THR A 62 18.65 -20.67 -3.84
N ILE A 63 18.09 -19.47 -3.80
CA ILE A 63 16.64 -19.25 -3.68
C ILE A 63 16.23 -18.44 -4.89
N THR A 64 15.35 -19.01 -5.70
CA THR A 64 14.85 -18.39 -6.93
C THR A 64 13.36 -18.16 -6.77
N ASP A 65 12.96 -16.93 -6.93
CA ASP A 65 11.57 -16.52 -6.97
C ASP A 65 11.20 -16.19 -8.41
N VAL A 66 10.18 -16.86 -8.96
CA VAL A 66 9.75 -16.72 -10.35
C VAL A 66 8.39 -16.06 -10.35
N VAL A 67 8.32 -14.83 -10.88
CA VAL A 67 7.05 -14.11 -11.05
C VAL A 67 6.28 -14.67 -12.25
N ASN A 68 4.96 -14.45 -12.27
CA ASN A 68 4.09 -14.86 -13.35
C ASN A 68 4.17 -13.86 -14.51
N ASP A 69 4.84 -14.24 -15.58
CA ASP A 69 5.05 -13.42 -16.77
C ASP A 69 3.79 -13.14 -17.60
N ASP A 70 2.70 -13.88 -17.33
CA ASP A 70 1.39 -13.65 -17.94
C ASP A 70 0.70 -12.38 -17.38
N PHE A 71 0.99 -12.02 -16.13
CA PHE A 71 0.41 -10.86 -15.43
C PHE A 71 1.44 -9.79 -15.07
N ILE A 72 2.73 -10.14 -15.02
CA ILE A 72 3.82 -9.24 -14.65
C ILE A 72 4.61 -8.82 -15.89
N GLU A 73 4.81 -7.51 -16.05
CA GLU A 73 5.56 -6.91 -17.15
C GLU A 73 7.06 -6.88 -16.85
N SER A 74 7.43 -6.48 -15.63
CA SER A 74 8.84 -6.35 -15.23
C SER A 74 9.04 -6.34 -13.71
N ILE A 75 10.30 -6.46 -13.29
CA ILE A 75 10.73 -6.34 -11.89
C ILE A 75 11.55 -5.05 -11.75
N VAL A 76 11.22 -4.21 -10.78
CA VAL A 76 11.91 -2.94 -10.56
C VAL A 76 13.20 -3.18 -9.77
N ARG A 77 14.33 -3.26 -10.49
CA ARG A 77 15.63 -3.72 -9.95
C ARG A 77 16.10 -3.00 -8.68
N HIS A 78 15.93 -1.67 -8.61
CA HIS A 78 16.40 -0.87 -7.47
C HIS A 78 15.56 -1.03 -6.19
N TYR A 79 14.44 -1.74 -6.25
CA TYR A 79 13.57 -2.01 -5.10
C TYR A 79 13.78 -3.40 -4.50
N VAL A 80 14.69 -4.21 -5.06
CA VAL A 80 14.93 -5.58 -4.58
C VAL A 80 15.86 -5.56 -3.38
N VAL A 81 15.34 -5.95 -2.22
CA VAL A 81 16.07 -6.04 -0.96
C VAL A 81 15.85 -7.41 -0.35
N ALA A 82 16.94 -8.13 -0.06
CA ALA A 82 16.89 -9.42 0.62
C ALA A 82 17.60 -9.36 1.97
N LYS A 83 17.01 -9.97 2.99
CA LYS A 83 17.55 -10.05 4.36
C LYS A 83 17.48 -11.48 4.87
N ILE A 84 18.50 -11.92 5.60
CA ILE A 84 18.44 -13.12 6.45
C ILE A 84 18.41 -12.61 7.88
N ASN A 85 17.30 -12.90 8.58
CA ASN A 85 16.92 -12.25 9.82
C ASN A 85 16.94 -10.72 9.61
N ASN A 86 17.81 -9.99 10.31
CA ASN A 86 17.92 -8.54 10.19
C ASN A 86 19.16 -8.09 9.38
N THR A 87 19.89 -9.03 8.76
CA THR A 87 21.11 -8.72 8.00
C THR A 87 20.82 -8.76 6.51
N GLU A 88 21.18 -7.70 5.80
CA GLU A 88 21.06 -7.63 4.34
C GLU A 88 21.99 -8.61 3.63
N VAL A 89 21.45 -9.25 2.59
CA VAL A 89 22.21 -10.10 1.70
C VAL A 89 23.06 -9.19 0.80
N SER A 90 24.35 -9.51 0.66
CA SER A 90 25.26 -8.74 -0.19
C SER A 90 24.74 -8.63 -1.62
N GLU A 91 24.82 -7.42 -2.20
CA GLU A 91 24.29 -7.12 -3.55
C GLU A 91 24.79 -8.09 -4.63
N GLY A 92 26.06 -8.50 -4.57
CA GLY A 92 26.64 -9.46 -5.51
C GLY A 92 26.02 -10.86 -5.49
N ASN A 93 25.21 -11.18 -4.47
CA ASN A 93 24.46 -12.43 -4.37
C ASN A 93 23.01 -12.30 -4.85
N ILE A 94 22.57 -11.10 -5.25
CA ILE A 94 21.21 -10.82 -5.74
C ILE A 94 21.26 -10.64 -7.25
N HIS A 95 20.60 -11.53 -7.98
CA HIS A 95 20.52 -11.46 -9.45
C HIS A 95 19.08 -11.32 -9.89
N VAL A 96 18.76 -10.17 -10.49
CA VAL A 96 17.42 -9.89 -11.03
C VAL A 96 17.49 -10.03 -12.54
N LYS A 97 16.78 -11.02 -13.09
CA LYS A 97 16.62 -11.24 -14.52
C LYS A 97 15.20 -11.70 -14.76
N PHE A 98 14.33 -10.79 -15.19
CA PHE A 98 12.91 -11.09 -15.42
C PHE A 98 12.72 -12.39 -16.23
N PRO A 99 11.84 -13.32 -15.79
CA PRO A 99 10.90 -13.21 -14.67
C PRO A 99 11.42 -13.71 -13.32
N GLU A 100 12.74 -13.78 -13.11
CA GLU A 100 13.35 -14.39 -11.93
C GLU A 100 14.11 -13.39 -11.04
N ILE A 101 13.97 -13.55 -9.73
CA ILE A 101 14.87 -13.00 -8.71
C ILE A 101 15.61 -14.17 -8.09
N LYS A 102 16.94 -14.19 -8.23
CA LYS A 102 17.79 -15.30 -7.78
C LYS A 102 18.79 -14.82 -6.74
N LEU A 103 18.65 -15.33 -5.53
CA LEU A 103 19.59 -15.16 -4.43
C LEU A 103 20.54 -16.36 -4.40
N THR A 104 21.84 -16.13 -4.44
CA THR A 104 22.85 -17.20 -4.50
C THR A 104 23.78 -17.18 -3.30
N ASN A 105 24.51 -18.29 -3.12
CA ASN A 105 25.60 -18.39 -2.15
C ASN A 105 25.18 -18.11 -0.69
N LEU A 106 23.90 -18.36 -0.37
CA LEU A 106 23.35 -18.08 0.95
C LEU A 106 23.74 -19.16 1.95
N ARG A 107 24.03 -18.75 3.18
CA ARG A 107 24.25 -19.66 4.31
C ARG A 107 23.09 -19.51 5.29
N ILE A 108 22.29 -20.57 5.41
CA ILE A 108 21.07 -20.62 6.21
C ILE A 108 21.29 -21.53 7.42
N ARG A 109 20.90 -21.07 8.60
CA ARG A 109 20.88 -21.82 9.86
C ARG A 109 19.45 -22.25 10.19
N ILE A 110 19.33 -23.19 11.12
CA ILE A 110 18.01 -23.58 11.65
C ILE A 110 17.39 -22.34 12.34
N GLY A 111 16.13 -22.04 11.99
CA GLY A 111 15.40 -20.91 12.56
C GLY A 111 15.60 -19.59 11.83
N ASP A 112 16.56 -19.50 10.89
CA ASP A 112 16.75 -18.30 10.07
C ASP A 112 15.49 -17.99 9.26
N THR A 113 15.23 -16.70 9.10
CA THR A 113 14.13 -16.18 8.28
C THR A 113 14.70 -15.39 7.12
N LEU A 114 14.48 -15.83 5.90
CA LEU A 114 14.76 -15.02 4.72
C LEU A 114 13.54 -14.12 4.45
N THR A 115 13.78 -12.84 4.22
CA THR A 115 12.81 -11.90 3.70
C THR A 115 13.33 -11.33 2.38
N LEU A 116 12.51 -11.36 1.33
CA LEU A 116 12.77 -10.74 0.04
C LEU A 116 11.64 -9.75 -0.25
N ARG A 117 11.98 -8.46 -0.30
CA ARG A 117 11.09 -7.37 -0.69
C ARG A 117 11.46 -6.90 -2.08
N TYR A 118 10.49 -6.69 -2.93
CA TYR A 118 10.69 -6.16 -4.27
C TYR A 118 9.42 -5.52 -4.80
N ARG A 119 9.56 -4.76 -5.88
CA ARG A 119 8.45 -4.14 -6.59
C ARG A 119 8.37 -4.69 -8.01
N VAL A 120 7.16 -4.96 -8.47
CA VAL A 120 6.87 -5.41 -9.84
C VAL A 120 6.01 -4.38 -10.56
N LYS A 121 6.10 -4.37 -11.89
CA LYS A 121 5.15 -3.69 -12.75
C LYS A 121 4.20 -4.72 -13.35
N ILE A 122 2.90 -4.57 -13.13
CA ILE A 122 1.87 -5.47 -13.67
C ILE A 122 1.49 -5.08 -15.10
N ARG A 123 0.98 -6.03 -15.86
CA ARG A 123 0.39 -5.84 -17.19
C ARG A 123 -1.07 -5.39 -17.06
N GLU A 124 -1.61 -4.83 -18.14
CA GLU A 124 -3.02 -4.40 -18.22
C GLU A 124 -4.00 -5.53 -17.94
N ASN A 125 -3.72 -6.74 -18.45
CA ASN A 125 -4.58 -7.92 -18.29
C ASN A 125 -4.63 -8.46 -16.84
N ALA A 126 -3.85 -7.89 -15.93
CA ALA A 126 -3.92 -8.18 -14.50
C ALA A 126 -4.95 -7.30 -13.77
N ILE A 127 -5.36 -6.18 -14.37
CA ILE A 127 -6.37 -5.27 -13.82
C ILE A 127 -7.76 -5.83 -14.11
N ASN A 128 -8.67 -5.71 -13.15
CA ASN A 128 -10.04 -6.25 -13.21
C ASN A 128 -10.08 -7.76 -13.51
N ASN A 129 -9.01 -8.47 -13.15
CA ASN A 129 -8.86 -9.90 -13.37
C ASN A 129 -8.71 -10.62 -12.02
N PRO A 130 -9.74 -11.35 -11.56
CA PRO A 130 -9.70 -12.06 -10.29
C PRO A 130 -8.72 -13.24 -10.26
N ASP A 131 -8.28 -13.72 -11.43
CA ASP A 131 -7.33 -14.83 -11.55
C ASP A 131 -5.87 -14.35 -11.67
N ALA A 132 -5.62 -13.04 -11.54
CA ALA A 132 -4.29 -12.48 -11.67
C ALA A 132 -3.51 -12.58 -10.35
N TYR A 133 -2.27 -13.08 -10.42
CA TYR A 133 -1.38 -13.27 -9.26
C TYR A 133 0.08 -13.01 -9.62
N VAL A 134 0.92 -12.75 -8.62
CA VAL A 134 2.31 -12.30 -8.85
C VAL A 134 3.29 -13.45 -9.07
N ASN A 135 3.21 -14.56 -8.36
CA ASN A 135 4.25 -15.58 -8.36
C ASN A 135 3.82 -16.91 -8.90
N LYS A 136 4.63 -17.44 -9.81
CA LYS A 136 4.45 -18.77 -10.41
C LYS A 136 5.00 -19.86 -9.51
N LYS A 137 6.21 -19.64 -8.96
CA LYS A 137 6.89 -20.61 -8.09
C LYS A 137 8.08 -20.00 -7.34
N VAL A 138 8.40 -20.63 -6.21
CA VAL A 138 9.64 -20.44 -5.45
C VAL A 138 10.45 -21.74 -5.48
N ILE A 139 11.75 -21.64 -5.75
CA ILE A 139 12.69 -22.77 -5.79
C ILE A 139 13.77 -22.54 -4.74
N ILE A 140 13.97 -23.53 -3.86
CA ILE A 140 15.03 -23.55 -2.86
C ILE A 140 15.94 -24.73 -3.17
N ASP A 141 17.21 -24.46 -3.42
CA ASP A 141 18.23 -25.47 -3.77
C ASP A 141 19.46 -25.35 -2.84
N ASP A 142 19.88 -26.43 -2.19
CA ASP A 142 21.19 -26.49 -1.53
C ASP A 142 22.21 -27.18 -2.43
N THR A 143 23.07 -26.36 -3.03
CA THR A 143 24.08 -26.80 -4.01
C THR A 143 25.21 -27.63 -3.39
N LYS A 144 25.36 -27.67 -2.05
CA LYS A 144 26.48 -28.36 -1.38
C LYS A 144 26.09 -29.69 -0.70
N CYS A 145 24.82 -29.88 -0.34
CA CYS A 145 24.35 -31.07 0.40
C CYS A 145 23.67 -32.15 -0.47
N GLY A 146 23.87 -32.15 -1.78
CA GLY A 146 23.47 -33.28 -2.61
C GLY A 146 21.95 -33.45 -2.80
N LYS A 147 21.27 -32.41 -3.33
CA LYS A 147 19.90 -32.44 -3.92
C LYS A 147 18.72 -32.15 -2.99
N ILE A 148 18.85 -31.24 -2.01
CA ILE A 148 17.64 -30.65 -1.43
C ILE A 148 17.13 -29.57 -2.40
N LYS A 149 16.24 -29.97 -3.31
CA LYS A 149 15.50 -29.06 -4.17
C LYS A 149 14.03 -29.08 -3.77
N LYS A 150 13.55 -27.97 -3.23
CA LYS A 150 12.13 -27.75 -2.94
C LYS A 150 11.59 -26.77 -3.97
N VAL A 151 10.54 -27.18 -4.69
CA VAL A 151 9.76 -26.30 -5.55
C VAL A 151 8.41 -26.12 -4.89
N ILE A 152 7.96 -24.88 -4.77
CA ILE A 152 6.65 -24.50 -4.25
C ILE A 152 6.01 -23.69 -5.36
N LYS A 153 4.89 -24.15 -5.87
CA LYS A 153 4.17 -23.49 -6.96
C LYS A 153 2.97 -22.72 -6.41
N HIS A 154 2.44 -21.81 -7.20
CA HIS A 154 1.20 -21.09 -6.85
C HIS A 154 0.04 -22.05 -6.56
N GLU A 155 -0.12 -23.08 -7.40
CA GLU A 155 -1.14 -24.14 -7.25
C GLU A 155 -1.05 -24.93 -5.93
N ASP A 156 0.04 -24.80 -5.16
CA ASP A 156 0.14 -25.41 -3.82
C ASP A 156 -0.65 -24.62 -2.74
N GLY A 157 -1.23 -23.47 -3.08
CA GLY A 157 -2.08 -22.67 -2.20
C GLY A 157 -1.35 -22.02 -1.02
N LYS A 158 -0.07 -21.68 -1.20
CA LYS A 158 0.80 -21.12 -0.13
C LYS A 158 1.17 -19.65 -0.31
N PHE A 159 0.74 -19.05 -1.40
CA PHE A 159 1.00 -17.66 -1.70
C PHE A 159 -0.31 -16.89 -1.48
N GLU A 160 -0.21 -15.76 -0.77
CA GLU A 160 -1.30 -14.79 -0.59
C GLU A 160 -1.00 -13.60 -1.51
N ASP A 161 -0.90 -13.91 -2.81
CA ASP A 161 -0.36 -13.03 -3.84
C ASP A 161 -1.29 -12.78 -5.04
N ASP A 162 -2.59 -12.95 -4.79
CA ASP A 162 -3.65 -12.55 -5.71
C ASP A 162 -3.67 -11.03 -5.80
N LEU A 163 -3.68 -10.51 -7.04
CA LEU A 163 -3.64 -9.07 -7.30
C LEU A 163 -5.00 -8.43 -6.98
N ASN A 164 -6.11 -9.02 -7.40
CA ASN A 164 -7.47 -8.51 -7.11
C ASN A 164 -7.63 -6.99 -7.30
N ILE A 165 -6.97 -6.42 -8.31
CA ILE A 165 -6.96 -4.99 -8.56
C ILE A 165 -8.23 -4.63 -9.31
N ILE A 166 -9.05 -3.77 -8.72
CA ILE A 166 -10.22 -3.19 -9.37
C ILE A 166 -9.92 -1.72 -9.64
N CYS A 167 -9.79 -1.39 -10.92
CA CYS A 167 -9.71 0.00 -11.38
C CYS A 167 -11.08 0.34 -11.94
N GLN A 168 -11.85 1.16 -11.21
CA GLN A 168 -13.04 1.81 -11.78
C GLN A 168 -12.56 2.83 -12.81
N ASP A 169 -13.27 2.97 -13.93
CA ASP A 169 -13.03 3.97 -14.98
C ASP A 169 -13.26 5.42 -14.53
N ASP A 170 -13.11 5.71 -13.24
CA ASP A 170 -13.19 7.05 -12.69
C ASP A 170 -11.79 7.65 -12.66
N ASN A 171 -11.50 8.34 -13.74
CA ASN A 171 -10.31 9.14 -14.03
C ASN A 171 -10.06 10.18 -12.92
N CYS A 172 -9.52 9.74 -11.78
CA CYS A 172 -9.21 10.60 -10.65
C CYS A 172 -7.80 11.15 -10.81
N CYS A 173 -7.71 12.42 -11.20
CA CYS A 173 -6.47 13.18 -11.29
C CYS A 173 -5.85 13.44 -9.89
N CYS A 174 -5.32 12.42 -9.23
CA CYS A 174 -4.60 12.53 -7.96
C CYS A 174 -3.08 12.50 -8.22
N GLN A 175 -2.42 13.66 -8.12
CA GLN A 175 -0.98 13.78 -8.46
C GLN A 175 -0.03 13.37 -7.32
N ALA A 176 -0.49 13.41 -6.07
CA ALA A 176 0.22 12.87 -4.91
C ALA A 176 -0.73 12.68 -3.72
N CYS A 177 -0.60 11.55 -3.01
CA CYS A 177 -1.21 11.32 -1.71
C CYS A 177 -0.08 11.12 -0.70
N TYR A 178 0.05 12.04 0.27
CA TYR A 178 1.06 11.94 1.33
C TYR A 178 0.36 11.87 2.69
N PRO A 179 0.34 10.70 3.36
CA PRO A 179 -0.21 10.61 4.70
C PRO A 179 0.72 11.33 5.67
N PHE A 180 0.16 12.21 6.51
CA PHE A 180 0.85 12.78 7.66
C PHE A 180 -0.04 12.63 8.90
N THR A 181 0.60 12.54 10.06
CA THR A 181 -0.09 12.43 11.36
C THR A 181 0.13 13.73 12.11
N VAL A 182 -0.93 14.26 12.71
CA VAL A 182 -0.87 15.43 13.60
C VAL A 182 -1.08 14.94 15.01
N GLU A 183 -0.07 15.09 15.87
CA GLU A 183 -0.19 14.75 17.27
C GLU A 183 -0.80 15.92 18.06
N PRO A 184 -1.47 15.68 19.21
CA PRO A 184 -2.18 16.72 19.97
C PRO A 184 -1.34 17.93 20.39
N CYS A 185 -0.02 17.79 20.44
CA CYS A 185 0.92 18.85 20.85
C CYS A 185 1.62 19.55 19.68
N ASP A 186 1.35 19.13 18.44
CA ASP A 186 2.00 19.71 17.27
C ASP A 186 1.35 21.06 16.94
N SER A 187 2.13 22.13 17.09
CA SER A 187 1.68 23.50 16.79
C SER A 187 1.97 23.91 15.33
N ILE A 188 2.98 23.31 14.69
CA ILE A 188 3.33 23.51 13.27
C ILE A 188 3.97 22.22 12.73
N ILE A 189 3.41 21.65 11.65
CA ILE A 189 3.97 20.48 10.96
C ILE A 189 4.34 20.86 9.53
N PRO A 190 5.65 21.02 9.21
CA PRO A 190 6.07 21.26 7.84
C PRO A 190 6.00 19.96 7.04
N VAL A 191 5.04 19.86 6.13
CA VAL A 191 4.91 18.76 5.17
C VAL A 191 5.41 19.22 3.80
N SER A 192 6.41 18.54 3.26
CA SER A 192 6.91 18.78 1.89
C SER A 192 6.66 17.54 1.05
N VAL A 193 5.86 17.70 -0.02
CA VAL A 193 5.50 16.62 -0.95
C VAL A 193 6.17 16.90 -2.29
N GLU A 194 7.06 16.02 -2.72
CA GLU A 194 7.66 16.08 -4.05
C GLU A 194 6.69 15.52 -5.09
N VAL A 195 6.24 16.35 -6.03
CA VAL A 195 5.41 15.94 -7.17
C VAL A 195 6.31 15.86 -8.41
N PRO A 196 6.74 14.66 -8.83
CA PRO A 196 7.79 14.52 -9.84
C PRO A 196 7.37 14.93 -11.25
N ASN A 197 6.05 14.97 -11.56
CA ASN A 197 5.52 15.46 -12.84
C ASN A 197 4.08 15.99 -12.67
N LEU A 198 3.80 17.20 -13.16
CA LEU A 198 2.44 17.72 -13.31
C LEU A 198 1.76 17.01 -14.49
N GLN A 199 0.91 16.02 -14.19
CA GLN A 199 0.25 15.18 -15.21
C GLN A 199 -1.10 15.76 -15.69
N CYS A 200 -1.64 16.78 -15.02
CA CYS A 200 -2.98 17.28 -15.26
C CYS A 200 -2.92 18.75 -15.70
N ASN A 201 -3.65 19.08 -16.78
CA ASN A 201 -3.99 20.47 -17.06
C ASN A 201 -5.02 20.94 -16.02
N GLY A 202 -4.93 22.18 -15.59
CA GLY A 202 -5.83 22.72 -14.59
C GLY A 202 -6.28 24.13 -14.93
N LYS A 203 -7.48 24.49 -14.46
CA LYS A 203 -7.98 25.87 -14.43
C LYS A 203 -8.00 26.32 -12.98
N LEU A 204 -7.77 27.61 -12.76
CA LEU A 204 -7.98 28.23 -11.46
C LEU A 204 -9.37 28.85 -11.45
N VAL A 205 -10.19 28.45 -10.49
CA VAL A 205 -11.46 29.12 -10.19
C VAL A 205 -11.20 30.08 -9.04
N GLU A 206 -11.24 31.37 -9.32
CA GLU A 206 -11.20 32.40 -8.29
C GLU A 206 -12.64 32.71 -7.84
N VAL A 207 -12.89 32.56 -6.54
CA VAL A 207 -14.14 32.98 -5.90
C VAL A 207 -13.90 34.28 -5.14
N SER A 208 -14.78 35.25 -5.36
CA SER A 208 -14.91 36.45 -4.52
C SER A 208 -16.27 36.44 -3.84
N VAL A 209 -16.29 36.85 -2.58
CA VAL A 209 -17.47 36.82 -1.71
C VAL A 209 -17.78 38.24 -1.27
N ASP A 210 -18.93 38.75 -1.69
CA ASP A 210 -19.45 40.02 -1.20
C ASP A 210 -20.29 39.76 0.06
N ILE A 211 -19.93 40.41 1.17
CA ILE A 211 -20.59 40.28 2.46
C ILE A 211 -21.13 41.65 2.85
N ASP A 212 -22.44 41.73 3.02
CA ASP A 212 -23.11 42.95 3.46
C ASP A 212 -23.10 43.11 4.98
N ASN A 213 -23.23 44.36 5.43
CA ASN A 213 -23.38 44.71 6.85
C ASN A 213 -22.22 44.23 7.74
N VAL A 214 -21.00 44.38 7.24
CA VAL A 214 -19.77 44.06 7.97
C VAL A 214 -19.29 45.29 8.72
N CYS A 215 -19.08 45.15 10.03
CA CYS A 215 -18.68 46.25 10.89
C CYS A 215 -17.17 46.42 10.87
N GLY A 216 -16.74 47.68 10.84
CA GLY A 216 -15.35 48.03 10.63
C GLY A 216 -14.42 47.71 11.80
N GLY A 217 -13.14 47.52 11.49
CA GLY A 217 -12.08 47.31 12.48
C GLY A 217 -12.06 45.93 13.12
N ARG A 218 -12.74 44.96 12.53
CA ARG A 218 -12.88 43.59 13.06
C ARG A 218 -12.17 42.57 12.18
N ARG A 219 -11.84 41.41 12.75
CA ARG A 219 -11.30 40.27 12.00
C ARG A 219 -12.43 39.31 11.65
N ILE A 220 -12.51 38.92 10.39
CA ILE A 220 -13.51 37.98 9.88
C ILE A 220 -12.80 36.82 9.18
N ALA A 221 -13.14 35.59 9.54
CA ALA A 221 -12.77 34.40 8.78
C ALA A 221 -13.88 34.12 7.77
N VAL A 222 -13.49 33.99 6.50
CA VAL A 222 -14.38 33.63 5.41
C VAL A 222 -13.89 32.31 4.84
N GLY A 223 -14.74 31.29 4.93
CA GLY A 223 -14.57 29.96 4.36
C GLY A 223 -15.39 29.79 3.09
N VAL A 224 -14.75 29.31 2.03
CA VAL A 224 -15.39 28.97 0.75
C VAL A 224 -15.26 27.48 0.54
N ASN A 225 -16.39 26.76 0.52
CA ASN A 225 -16.45 25.37 0.08
C ASN A 225 -16.92 25.36 -1.39
N LEU A 226 -16.00 25.03 -2.29
CA LEU A 226 -16.29 24.92 -3.71
C LEU A 226 -16.83 23.52 -4.00
N VAL A 227 -18.05 23.46 -4.52
CA VAL A 227 -18.77 22.24 -4.82
C VAL A 227 -19.03 22.18 -6.31
N GLU A 228 -18.71 21.06 -6.95
CA GLU A 228 -19.11 20.79 -8.32
C GLU A 228 -20.49 20.12 -8.35
N VAL A 229 -21.31 20.48 -9.33
CA VAL A 229 -22.61 19.86 -9.57
C VAL A 229 -22.52 19.06 -10.86
N ASN A 230 -22.62 17.74 -10.74
CA ASN A 230 -22.52 16.84 -11.90
C ASN A 230 -23.84 16.81 -12.70
N SER A 231 -23.86 16.05 -13.82
CA SER A 231 -25.03 15.95 -14.70
C SER A 231 -26.26 15.31 -14.06
N GLN A 232 -26.10 14.67 -12.92
CA GLN A 232 -27.15 14.04 -12.12
C GLN A 232 -27.61 14.93 -10.95
N GLU A 233 -27.17 16.21 -10.92
CA GLU A 233 -27.43 17.18 -9.85
C GLU A 233 -26.88 16.76 -8.48
N VAL A 234 -25.90 15.85 -8.44
CA VAL A 234 -25.19 15.48 -7.21
C VAL A 234 -24.06 16.48 -6.96
N GLU A 235 -23.97 16.90 -5.70
CA GLU A 235 -22.99 17.88 -5.21
C GLU A 235 -21.73 17.19 -4.70
N GLU A 236 -20.59 17.47 -5.32
CA GLU A 236 -19.28 16.90 -4.97
C GLU A 236 -18.32 18.00 -4.49
N PRO A 237 -17.81 17.94 -3.25
CA PRO A 237 -16.85 18.93 -2.75
C PRO A 237 -15.52 18.82 -3.51
N ARG A 238 -15.00 19.95 -3.98
CA ARG A 238 -13.70 20.05 -4.69
C ARG A 238 -12.61 20.72 -3.87
N GLY A 239 -12.98 21.51 -2.87
CA GLY A 239 -12.02 22.08 -1.94
C GLY A 239 -12.66 23.04 -0.95
N PHE A 240 -11.97 23.26 0.16
CA PHE A 240 -12.35 24.23 1.17
C PHE A 240 -11.14 25.13 1.47
N LEU A 241 -11.33 26.44 1.33
CA LEU A 241 -10.32 27.43 1.68
C LEU A 241 -10.90 28.41 2.68
N VAL A 242 -10.14 28.68 3.74
CA VAL A 242 -10.47 29.72 4.72
C VAL A 242 -9.41 30.79 4.66
N LYS A 243 -9.85 32.05 4.61
CA LYS A 243 -8.98 33.21 4.74
C LYS A 243 -9.53 34.15 5.78
N GLU A 244 -8.62 34.78 6.51
CA GLU A 244 -8.98 35.83 7.44
C GLU A 244 -8.73 37.20 6.82
N PHE A 245 -9.65 38.13 7.05
CA PHE A 245 -9.58 39.50 6.59
C PHE A 245 -9.76 40.46 7.76
N THR A 246 -9.11 41.62 7.66
CA THR A 246 -9.39 42.76 8.55
C THR A 246 -10.34 43.71 7.82
N THR A 247 -11.49 43.98 8.42
CA THR A 247 -12.52 44.83 7.82
C THR A 247 -12.10 46.30 7.89
N PRO A 248 -12.35 47.11 6.85
CA PRO A 248 -12.03 48.53 6.87
C PRO A 248 -12.70 49.21 8.07
N ASN A 249 -12.00 50.09 8.77
CA ASN A 249 -12.54 50.76 9.96
C ASN A 249 -13.54 51.88 9.60
N THR A 250 -14.71 51.48 9.10
CA THR A 250 -15.80 52.37 8.64
C THR A 250 -17.04 52.25 9.53
N THR A 251 -17.73 53.38 9.73
CA THR A 251 -19.04 53.48 10.39
C THR A 251 -20.01 54.28 9.52
N PRO A 252 -21.26 53.82 9.30
CA PRO A 252 -21.87 52.55 9.76
C PRO A 252 -21.25 51.30 9.11
N CYS A 253 -21.67 50.10 9.52
CA CYS A 253 -21.23 48.84 8.91
C CYS A 253 -21.53 48.86 7.40
N THR A 254 -20.58 48.42 6.57
CA THR A 254 -20.65 48.52 5.10
C THR A 254 -20.47 47.15 4.45
N SER A 255 -20.65 47.07 3.13
CA SER A 255 -20.29 45.89 2.37
C SER A 255 -18.76 45.70 2.33
N PHE A 256 -18.34 44.44 2.27
CA PHE A 256 -16.95 44.02 2.22
C PHE A 256 -16.79 42.88 1.22
N THR A 257 -15.81 42.98 0.32
CA THR A 257 -15.49 41.91 -0.65
C THR A 257 -14.27 41.14 -0.19
N ALA A 258 -14.46 39.84 0.10
CA ALA A 258 -13.39 38.89 0.39
C ALA A 258 -12.99 38.17 -0.90
N SER A 259 -11.79 38.41 -1.42
CA SER A 259 -11.31 37.86 -2.70
C SER A 259 -10.07 36.97 -2.59
N GLY A 260 -9.70 36.35 -3.72
CA GLY A 260 -8.49 35.53 -3.86
C GLY A 260 -8.63 34.08 -3.42
N PHE A 261 -9.85 33.54 -3.30
CA PHE A 261 -10.04 32.10 -3.05
C PHE A 261 -9.83 31.33 -4.35
N CYS A 262 -8.60 30.88 -4.59
CA CYS A 262 -8.20 30.22 -5.83
C CYS A 262 -8.21 28.70 -5.67
N PHE A 263 -9.14 28.03 -6.35
CA PHE A 263 -9.23 26.57 -6.35
C PHE A 263 -8.61 26.00 -7.63
N PRO A 264 -7.61 25.11 -7.53
CA PRO A 264 -7.14 24.36 -8.69
C PRO A 264 -8.17 23.31 -9.07
N ILE A 265 -8.65 23.38 -10.30
CA ILE A 265 -9.58 22.41 -10.88
C ILE A 265 -8.85 21.66 -11.99
N THR A 266 -8.74 20.35 -11.86
CA THR A 266 -8.15 19.48 -12.88
C THR A 266 -9.12 19.32 -14.06
N ASP A 267 -8.59 19.38 -15.27
CA ASP A 267 -9.36 19.20 -16.51
C ASP A 267 -8.51 18.37 -17.48
N LEU A 268 -8.99 17.19 -17.85
CA LEU A 268 -8.31 16.30 -18.78
C LEU A 268 -8.36 16.81 -20.23
N SER A 269 -9.33 17.66 -20.58
CA SER A 269 -9.59 18.08 -21.96
C SER A 269 -9.58 19.60 -22.19
N GLY A 270 -9.74 20.39 -21.14
CA GLY A 270 -9.85 21.85 -21.22
C GLY A 270 -11.19 22.37 -21.75
N CYS A 271 -12.07 21.48 -22.24
CA CYS A 271 -13.16 21.83 -23.17
C CYS A 271 -14.57 21.50 -22.68
N VAL A 272 -14.74 20.97 -21.46
CA VAL A 272 -16.06 20.58 -20.94
C VAL A 272 -16.59 21.68 -20.02
N SER A 273 -17.85 22.09 -20.25
CA SER A 273 -18.55 23.01 -19.35
C SER A 273 -18.91 22.30 -18.05
N ARG A 274 -18.57 22.91 -16.92
CA ARG A 274 -18.78 22.36 -15.57
C ARG A 274 -19.54 23.39 -14.73
N LYS A 275 -20.39 22.92 -13.82
CA LYS A 275 -21.20 23.77 -12.94
C LYS A 275 -20.64 23.69 -11.53
N PHE A 276 -20.50 24.84 -10.90
CA PHE A 276 -20.01 24.93 -9.53
C PHE A 276 -20.96 25.76 -8.66
N LYS A 277 -20.98 25.44 -7.37
CA LYS A 277 -21.61 26.22 -6.30
C LYS A 277 -20.53 26.56 -5.28
N ALA A 278 -20.46 27.83 -4.88
CA ALA A 278 -19.67 28.25 -3.73
C ALA A 278 -20.58 28.30 -2.50
N LYS A 279 -20.27 27.50 -1.48
CA LYS A 279 -20.95 27.56 -0.18
C LYS A 279 -20.08 28.36 0.77
N ILE A 280 -20.65 29.41 1.35
CA ILE A 280 -19.91 30.43 2.10
C ILE A 280 -20.17 30.26 3.59
N PHE A 281 -19.10 30.33 4.37
CA PHE A 281 -19.13 30.48 5.82
C PHE A 281 -18.37 31.76 6.16
N ALA A 282 -18.93 32.62 6.99
CA ALA A 282 -18.24 33.85 7.40
C ALA A 282 -18.57 34.16 8.85
N ASP A 283 -17.56 34.38 9.68
CA ASP A 283 -17.74 34.71 11.09
C ASP A 283 -16.61 35.60 11.63
N TYR A 284 -16.92 36.40 12.64
CA TYR A 284 -15.94 37.24 13.32
C TYR A 284 -15.02 36.39 14.20
N THR A 285 -13.71 36.52 14.02
CA THR A 285 -12.70 35.75 14.77
C THR A 285 -12.19 36.48 16.02
N ASP A 286 -12.55 37.76 16.18
CA ASP A 286 -12.24 38.57 17.34
C ASP A 286 -13.26 38.42 18.48
N VAL A 287 -14.21 37.50 18.34
CA VAL A 287 -15.17 37.13 19.39
C VAL A 287 -14.50 36.15 20.34
N LEU A 288 -14.34 36.55 21.60
CA LEU A 288 -13.93 35.64 22.67
C LEU A 288 -15.05 34.62 22.91
N LEU A 289 -14.88 33.41 22.37
CA LEU A 289 -15.66 32.26 22.77
C LEU A 289 -15.19 31.85 24.16
N SER A 290 -16.13 31.73 25.11
CA SER A 290 -15.84 31.15 26.43
C SER A 290 -15.30 29.74 26.24
N ASP A 291 -14.14 29.48 26.84
CA ASP A 291 -13.29 28.29 26.72
C ASP A 291 -14.00 27.01 26.26
N CYS A 292 -13.56 26.48 25.10
CA CYS A 292 -13.75 25.08 24.78
C CYS A 292 -12.84 24.28 25.71
N ASP A 293 -13.37 23.88 26.87
CA ASP A 293 -12.66 23.08 27.87
C ASP A 293 -12.34 21.68 27.33
N CYS A 294 -11.16 21.53 26.74
CA CYS A 294 -10.64 20.24 26.26
C CYS A 294 -10.04 19.38 27.39
N ASP A 295 -10.11 19.81 28.66
CA ASP A 295 -9.45 19.13 29.79
C ASP A 295 -10.36 18.11 30.53
N THR A 296 -11.49 17.68 29.96
CA THR A 296 -12.35 16.68 30.61
C THR A 296 -12.49 15.35 29.86
N LYS A 297 -11.61 14.41 30.26
CA LYS A 297 -11.61 12.94 30.20
C LYS A 297 -11.00 12.21 29.01
#